data_AF-G3LLR4-F1
#
_entry.id   AF-G3LLR4-F1
#
_cell.length_a   1.000
_cell.length_b   1.000
_cell.length_c   1.000
_cell.angle_alpha   90.00
_cell.angle_beta   90.00
_cell.angle_gamma   90.00
#
_symmetry.space_group_name_H-M   'P 1'
#
loop_
_entity.id
_entity.type
_entity.pdbx_description
1 polymer ?
#
loop_
_entity_poly.entity_id
_entity_poly.type
_entity_poly.pdbx_seq_one_letter_code
_entity_poly.pdbx_strand_id
1 'polypeptide(L)'
;GQRLAAYAKHFGVPFEYKAIAKKWDAIQLEDLDIDRDEVTIVNCLYRAENLHDESVKVESCRDTVLNLIGKINPDLFVFGIVNGAYNAPFFVTRFREALFHFSSIFDMLETIVPGEDEGRMLLEMEVFGREALNVIACEGWERVERPETYKQWHVRAMRSGL
;
A
#
# COMPACT_ATOMS: atom_id res chain seq x y z
N GLY A 1 9.35 -10.21 13.29
CA GLY A 1 9.27 -11.04 14.51
C GLY A 1 10.33 -10.71 15.54
N GLN A 2 11.56 -11.21 15.39
CA GLN A 2 12.57 -11.25 16.48
C GLN A 2 12.88 -9.89 17.14
N ARG A 3 13.09 -8.82 16.34
CA ARG A 3 13.34 -7.47 16.88
C ARG A 3 12.16 -6.95 17.72
N LEU A 4 10.92 -7.20 17.29
CA LEU A 4 9.72 -6.81 18.02
C LEU A 4 9.60 -7.59 19.34
N ALA A 5 9.83 -8.90 19.31
CA ALA A 5 9.78 -9.74 20.51
C ALA A 5 10.85 -9.35 21.54
N ALA A 6 12.07 -9.04 21.09
CA ALA A 6 13.13 -8.55 21.96
C ALA A 6 12.77 -7.22 22.63
N TYR A 7 12.15 -6.31 21.88
CA TYR A 7 11.68 -5.03 22.41
C TYR A 7 10.53 -5.22 23.40
N ALA A 8 9.50 -6.01 23.07
CA ALA A 8 8.39 -6.30 23.97
C ALA A 8 8.86 -6.93 25.29
N LYS A 9 9.80 -7.87 25.23
CA LYS A 9 10.43 -8.48 26.41
C LYS A 9 11.12 -7.46 27.30
N HIS A 10 11.79 -6.46 26.72
CA HIS A 10 12.45 -5.39 27.49
C HIS A 10 11.46 -4.59 28.34
N PHE A 11 10.23 -4.39 27.84
CA PHE A 11 9.17 -3.68 28.57
C PHE A 11 8.22 -4.60 29.35
N GLY A 12 8.49 -5.91 29.41
CA GLY A 12 7.63 -6.86 30.11
C GLY A 12 6.24 -7.06 29.48
N VAL A 13 6.10 -6.78 28.18
CA VAL A 13 4.83 -6.93 27.45
C VAL A 13 4.75 -8.33 26.83
N PRO A 14 3.69 -9.12 27.11
CA PRO A 14 3.42 -10.37 26.40
C PRO A 14 3.24 -10.10 24.91
N PHE A 15 3.94 -10.84 24.05
CA PHE A 15 3.97 -10.57 22.61
C PHE A 15 4.12 -11.84 21.79
N GLU A 16 3.32 -11.94 20.74
CA GLU A 16 3.41 -12.96 19.70
C GLU A 16 3.51 -12.30 18.32
N TYR A 17 4.22 -12.94 17.39
CA TYR A 17 4.30 -12.51 15.99
C TYR A 17 4.10 -13.69 15.05
N LYS A 18 3.02 -13.66 14.29
CA LYS A 18 2.71 -14.64 13.23
C LYS A 18 2.93 -13.98 11.86
N ALA A 19 3.76 -14.61 11.02
CA ALA A 19 4.05 -14.13 9.68
C ALA A 19 3.26 -14.95 8.64
N ILE A 20 2.67 -14.29 7.66
CA ILE A 20 1.94 -14.93 6.56
C ILE A 20 2.67 -14.63 5.26
N ALA A 21 3.26 -15.67 4.67
CA ALA A 21 4.01 -15.59 3.41
C ALA A 21 3.12 -15.97 2.21
N LYS A 22 2.00 -15.26 2.03
CA LYS A 22 1.07 -15.42 0.91
C LYS A 22 0.87 -14.10 0.18
N LYS A 23 0.44 -14.16 -1.09
CA LYS A 23 -0.11 -12.98 -1.76
C LYS A 23 -1.36 -12.52 -1.02
N TRP A 24 -1.58 -11.22 -0.95
CA TRP A 24 -2.66 -10.63 -0.15
C TRP A 24 -4.04 -11.14 -0.58
N ASP A 25 -4.27 -11.25 -1.89
CA ASP A 25 -5.51 -11.75 -2.48
C ASP A 25 -5.69 -13.28 -2.35
N ALA A 26 -4.69 -14.00 -1.84
CA ALA A 26 -4.76 -15.43 -1.55
C ALA A 26 -4.93 -15.75 -0.05
N ILE A 27 -4.84 -14.75 0.83
CA ILE A 27 -5.04 -14.93 2.27
C ILE A 27 -6.52 -15.20 2.54
N GLN A 28 -6.80 -16.21 3.38
CA GLN A 28 -8.13 -16.49 3.88
C GLN A 28 -8.24 -16.11 5.36
N LEU A 29 -9.47 -16.00 5.88
CA LEU A 29 -9.71 -15.58 7.28
C LEU A 29 -9.06 -16.54 8.28
N GLU A 30 -9.03 -17.83 7.95
CA GLU A 30 -8.45 -18.89 8.78
C GLU A 30 -6.92 -18.81 8.87
N ASP A 31 -6.27 -18.15 7.90
CA ASP A 31 -4.81 -17.94 7.93
C ASP A 31 -4.39 -16.91 9.00
N LEU A 32 -5.32 -16.07 9.46
CA LEU A 32 -5.04 -14.95 10.36
C LEU A 32 -5.06 -15.34 11.85
N ASP A 33 -5.66 -16.48 12.18
CA ASP A 33 -5.75 -17.02 13.55
C ASP A 33 -6.20 -15.97 14.59
N ILE A 34 -7.33 -15.31 14.27
CA ILE A 34 -7.88 -14.20 15.05
C ILE A 34 -8.69 -14.74 16.23
N ASP A 35 -8.27 -14.37 17.44
CA ASP A 35 -9.09 -14.52 18.64
C ASP A 35 -10.18 -13.44 18.67
N ARG A 36 -11.44 -13.87 18.77
CA ARG A 36 -12.61 -12.98 18.77
C ARG A 36 -12.85 -12.29 20.11
N ASP A 37 -12.17 -12.72 21.16
CA ASP A 37 -12.23 -12.10 22.48
C ASP A 37 -11.22 -10.94 22.63
N GLU A 38 -10.34 -10.74 21.64
CA GLU A 38 -9.34 -9.67 21.60
C GLU A 38 -9.76 -8.48 20.69
N VAL A 39 -9.28 -7.28 21.03
CA VAL A 39 -9.44 -6.10 20.18
C VAL A 39 -8.65 -6.28 18.88
N THR A 40 -9.35 -6.25 17.75
CA THR A 40 -8.78 -6.49 16.44
C THR A 40 -8.59 -5.19 15.67
N ILE A 41 -7.34 -4.87 15.33
CA ILE A 41 -6.98 -3.70 14.51
C ILE A 41 -6.38 -4.18 13.20
N VAL A 42 -6.94 -3.72 12.09
CA VAL A 42 -6.33 -3.91 10.76
C VAL A 42 -5.62 -2.61 10.37
N ASN A 43 -4.32 -2.71 10.08
CA ASN A 43 -3.49 -1.58 9.66
C ASN A 43 -2.91 -1.82 8.26
N CYS A 44 -3.36 -1.05 7.28
CA CYS A 44 -2.92 -1.13 5.89
C CYS A 44 -2.39 0.23 5.44
N LEU A 45 -1.07 0.36 5.27
CA LEU A 45 -0.42 1.64 4.96
C LEU A 45 0.35 1.55 3.65
N TYR A 46 -0.01 2.37 2.67
CA TYR A 46 0.74 2.67 1.44
C TYR A 46 1.13 1.42 0.61
N ARG A 47 0.30 0.37 0.63
CA ARG A 47 0.57 -0.88 -0.11
C ARG A 47 -0.60 -1.38 -0.94
N ALA A 48 -1.81 -0.85 -0.72
CA ALA A 48 -2.99 -1.26 -1.47
C ALA A 48 -2.90 -0.86 -2.96
N GLU A 49 -2.10 0.15 -3.30
CA GLU A 49 -1.83 0.52 -4.70
C GLU A 49 -1.11 -0.59 -5.48
N ASN A 50 -0.33 -1.44 -4.82
CA ASN A 50 0.38 -2.55 -5.47
C ASN A 50 -0.53 -3.76 -5.74
N LEU A 51 -1.77 -3.75 -5.27
CA LEU A 51 -2.76 -4.76 -5.63
C LEU A 51 -3.23 -4.50 -7.06
N HIS A 52 -3.19 -5.53 -7.89
CA HIS A 52 -3.70 -5.46 -9.25
C HIS A 52 -5.19 -5.05 -9.27
N ASP A 53 -5.51 -4.18 -10.21
CA ASP A 53 -6.86 -3.71 -10.48
C ASP A 53 -7.52 -4.53 -11.61
N GLU A 54 -8.73 -4.12 -11.97
CA GLU A 54 -9.58 -4.79 -12.95
C GLU A 54 -9.01 -4.73 -14.39
N SER A 55 -7.97 -3.93 -14.65
CA SER A 55 -7.30 -3.91 -15.95
C SER A 55 -6.40 -5.12 -16.19
N VAL A 56 -6.09 -5.88 -15.13
CA VAL A 56 -5.16 -7.00 -15.16
C VAL A 56 -5.86 -8.34 -14.89
N LYS A 57 -6.89 -8.35 -14.03
CA LYS A 57 -7.65 -9.55 -13.66
C LYS A 57 -9.13 -9.20 -13.53
N VAL A 58 -10.01 -10.09 -14.00
CA VAL A 58 -11.49 -9.89 -13.92
C VAL A 58 -11.95 -9.73 -12.47
N GLU A 59 -11.38 -10.52 -11.57
CA GLU A 59 -11.58 -10.37 -10.13
C GLU A 59 -10.56 -9.38 -9.57
N SER A 60 -11.05 -8.27 -9.01
CA SER A 60 -10.22 -7.24 -8.41
C SER A 60 -9.52 -7.75 -7.14
N CYS A 61 -8.19 -7.84 -7.17
CA CYS A 61 -7.41 -8.18 -5.97
C CYS A 61 -7.64 -7.17 -4.84
N ARG A 62 -7.95 -5.91 -5.18
CA ARG A 62 -8.30 -4.83 -4.24
C ARG A 62 -9.58 -5.16 -3.49
N ASP A 63 -10.62 -5.50 -4.23
CA ASP A 63 -11.91 -5.82 -3.63
C ASP A 63 -11.82 -7.15 -2.86
N THR A 64 -11.05 -8.13 -3.32
CA THR A 64 -10.78 -9.37 -2.55
C THR A 64 -10.19 -9.07 -1.17
N VAL A 65 -9.17 -8.21 -1.10
CA VAL A 65 -8.51 -7.83 0.16
C VAL A 65 -9.46 -7.02 1.03
N LEU A 66 -10.15 -6.02 0.50
CA LEU A 66 -11.11 -5.21 1.28
C LEU A 66 -12.26 -6.06 1.82
N ASN A 67 -12.76 -7.02 1.03
CA ASN A 67 -13.77 -7.98 1.49
C ASN A 67 -13.24 -8.91 2.59
N LEU A 68 -11.98 -9.34 2.53
CA LEU A 68 -11.35 -10.07 3.63
C LEU A 68 -11.31 -9.20 4.90
N ILE A 69 -10.92 -7.93 4.79
CA ILE A 69 -10.91 -6.99 5.92
C ILE A 69 -12.32 -6.81 6.48
N GLY A 70 -13.35 -6.74 5.64
CA GLY A 70 -14.75 -6.74 6.07
C GLY A 70 -15.11 -8.01 6.86
N LYS A 71 -14.66 -9.19 6.42
CA LYS A 71 -14.85 -10.47 7.14
C LYS A 71 -14.06 -10.57 8.45
N ILE A 72 -12.92 -9.88 8.53
CA ILE A 72 -12.19 -9.73 9.80
C ILE A 72 -13.06 -9.02 10.83
N ASN A 73 -13.93 -8.08 10.39
CA ASN A 73 -14.77 -7.27 11.26
C ASN A 73 -13.96 -6.60 12.39
N PRO A 74 -12.94 -5.78 12.05
CA PRO A 74 -12.06 -5.17 13.03
C PRO A 74 -12.77 -4.08 13.83
N ASP A 75 -12.31 -3.84 15.06
CA ASP A 75 -12.72 -2.71 15.88
C ASP A 75 -12.22 -1.37 15.31
N LEU A 76 -11.07 -1.40 14.64
CA LEU A 76 -10.49 -0.25 13.95
C LEU A 76 -9.79 -0.69 12.67
N PHE A 77 -10.14 -0.05 11.55
CA PHE A 77 -9.41 -0.15 10.30
C PHE A 77 -8.67 1.15 10.01
N VAL A 78 -7.33 1.08 9.97
CA VAL A 78 -6.47 2.19 9.58
C VAL A 78 -6.02 1.97 8.14
N PHE A 79 -6.44 2.88 7.26
CA PHE A 79 -6.15 2.80 5.83
C PHE A 79 -5.35 4.01 5.32
N GLY A 80 -4.03 3.84 5.23
CA GLY A 80 -3.12 4.80 4.62
C GLY A 80 -2.95 4.51 3.13
N ILE A 81 -3.17 5.52 2.29
CA ILE A 81 -3.09 5.39 0.83
C ILE A 81 -2.18 6.47 0.23
N VAL A 82 -1.57 6.17 -0.92
CA VAL A 82 -1.02 7.20 -1.81
C VAL A 82 -2.16 7.76 -2.64
N ASN A 83 -2.50 9.02 -2.43
CA ASN A 83 -3.57 9.70 -3.16
C ASN A 83 -3.07 10.17 -4.54
N GLY A 84 -3.10 9.28 -5.52
CA GLY A 84 -2.60 9.52 -6.87
C GLY A 84 -3.64 9.28 -7.96
N ALA A 85 -3.64 10.12 -9.00
CA ALA A 85 -4.48 9.96 -10.20
C ALA A 85 -3.75 9.31 -11.38
N TYR A 86 -2.52 8.83 -11.17
CA TYR A 86 -1.64 8.27 -12.20
C TYR A 86 -1.78 6.74 -12.36
N ASN A 87 -2.97 6.19 -12.12
CA ASN A 87 -3.37 4.86 -12.58
C ASN A 87 -4.31 4.92 -13.80
N ALA A 88 -4.31 6.04 -14.54
CA ALA A 88 -5.12 6.18 -15.74
C ALA A 88 -4.73 5.13 -16.81
N PRO A 89 -5.70 4.57 -17.56
CA PRO A 89 -5.43 3.55 -18.58
C PRO A 89 -4.66 4.12 -19.77
N PHE A 90 -4.82 5.41 -20.07
CA PHE A 90 -4.16 6.06 -21.20
C PHE A 90 -2.83 6.68 -20.79
N PHE A 91 -1.77 6.37 -21.56
CA PHE A 91 -0.40 6.80 -21.28
C PHE A 91 -0.25 8.32 -21.09
N VAL A 92 -0.78 9.15 -22.00
CA VAL A 92 -0.57 10.62 -21.93
C VAL A 92 -1.14 11.21 -20.64
N THR A 93 -2.34 10.79 -20.25
CA THR A 93 -2.95 11.21 -18.98
C THR A 93 -2.10 10.72 -17.82
N ARG A 94 -1.76 9.42 -17.81
CA ARG A 94 -0.96 8.82 -16.74
C ARG A 94 0.40 9.49 -16.55
N PHE A 95 1.13 9.71 -17.65
CA PHE A 95 2.43 10.38 -17.66
C PHE A 95 2.34 11.78 -17.07
N ARG A 96 1.34 12.57 -17.50
CA ARG A 96 1.13 13.93 -16.98
C ARG A 96 0.86 13.92 -15.47
N GLU A 97 -0.05 13.06 -15.00
CA GLU A 97 -0.37 12.97 -13.57
C GLU A 97 0.82 12.47 -12.75
N ALA A 98 1.60 11.51 -13.27
CA ALA A 98 2.80 10.99 -12.62
C ALA A 98 3.87 12.08 -12.51
N LEU A 99 4.10 12.84 -13.59
CA LEU A 99 5.05 13.96 -13.59
C LEU A 99 4.70 14.97 -12.50
N PHE A 100 3.44 15.41 -12.41
CA PHE A 100 3.02 16.34 -11.36
C PHE A 100 3.22 15.76 -9.96
N HIS A 101 2.88 14.49 -9.75
CA HIS A 101 3.05 13.84 -8.45
C HIS A 101 4.52 13.77 -8.04
N PHE A 102 5.37 13.16 -8.87
CA PHE A 102 6.77 12.98 -8.52
C PHE A 102 7.53 14.31 -8.47
N SER A 103 7.26 15.27 -9.37
CA SER A 103 7.87 16.61 -9.26
C SER A 103 7.58 17.25 -7.90
N SER A 104 6.35 17.15 -7.38
CA SER A 104 6.04 17.71 -6.06
C SER A 104 6.84 17.06 -4.91
N ILE A 105 7.17 15.77 -5.03
CA ILE A 105 8.01 15.06 -4.06
C ILE A 105 9.46 15.54 -4.17
N PHE A 106 9.99 15.66 -5.38
CA PHE A 106 11.36 16.11 -5.60
C PHE A 106 11.56 17.58 -5.17
N ASP A 107 10.61 18.47 -5.47
CA ASP A 107 10.62 19.86 -5.00
C ASP A 107 10.61 19.94 -3.46
N MET A 108 9.82 19.07 -2.81
CA MET A 108 9.79 18.98 -1.35
C MET A 108 11.13 18.51 -0.79
N LEU A 109 11.73 17.45 -1.36
CA LEU A 109 13.04 16.97 -0.95
C LEU A 109 14.14 18.03 -1.15
N GLU A 110 14.11 18.74 -2.27
CA GLU A 110 15.03 19.85 -2.56
C GLU A 110 14.96 20.95 -1.50
N THR A 111 13.75 21.21 -1.00
CA THR A 111 13.52 22.24 0.02
C THR A 111 14.03 21.81 1.41
N ILE A 112 13.94 20.52 1.75
CA ILE A 112 14.16 20.05 3.13
C ILE A 112 15.48 19.28 3.35
N VAL A 113 16.14 18.81 2.29
CA VAL A 113 17.41 18.06 2.37
C VAL A 113 18.43 18.59 1.35
N PRO A 114 19.70 18.82 1.74
CA PRO A 114 20.77 19.16 0.81
C PRO A 114 20.88 18.17 -0.36
N GLY A 115 21.27 18.66 -1.53
CA GLY A 115 21.36 17.83 -2.75
C GLY A 115 22.47 16.79 -2.70
N GLU A 116 23.53 17.06 -1.94
CA GLU A 116 24.69 16.18 -1.77
C GLU A 116 24.46 15.07 -0.72
N ASP A 117 23.30 15.05 -0.06
CA ASP A 117 22.97 14.02 0.92
C ASP A 117 22.77 12.66 0.22
N GLU A 118 23.61 11.68 0.57
CA GLU A 118 23.55 10.33 -0.02
C GLU A 118 22.20 9.63 0.25
N GLY A 119 21.57 9.93 1.39
CA GLY A 119 20.25 9.39 1.75
C GLY A 119 19.15 9.93 0.84
N ARG A 120 19.19 11.24 0.53
CA ARG A 120 18.32 11.86 -0.48
C ARG A 120 18.53 11.23 -1.84
N MET A 121 19.78 11.10 -2.30
CA MET A 121 20.08 10.50 -3.60
C MET A 121 19.57 9.05 -3.70
N LEU A 122 19.74 8.27 -2.62
CA LEU A 122 19.21 6.91 -2.56
C LEU A 122 17.68 6.89 -2.65
N LEU A 123 17.00 7.78 -1.93
CA LEU A 123 15.54 7.85 -1.92
C LEU A 123 14.99 8.27 -3.30
N GLU A 124 15.56 9.31 -3.90
CA GLU A 124 15.19 9.81 -5.22
C GLU A 124 15.40 8.75 -6.32
N MET A 125 16.52 8.02 -6.28
CA MET A 125 16.86 7.04 -7.33
C MET A 125 16.17 5.69 -7.13
N GLU A 126 16.24 5.14 -5.92
CA GLU A 126 15.87 3.74 -5.66
C GLU A 126 14.43 3.56 -5.18
N VAL A 127 13.78 4.63 -4.72
CA VAL A 127 12.36 4.59 -4.32
C VAL A 127 11.53 5.30 -5.36
N PHE A 128 11.57 6.65 -5.37
CA PHE A 128 10.68 7.42 -6.23
C PHE A 128 11.00 7.28 -7.72
N GLY A 129 12.27 7.22 -8.09
CA GLY A 129 12.71 7.02 -9.47
C GLY A 129 12.26 5.67 -10.03
N ARG A 130 12.32 4.60 -9.23
CA ARG A 130 11.83 3.27 -9.63
C ARG A 130 10.31 3.22 -9.75
N GLU A 131 9.59 3.84 -8.82
CA GLU A 131 8.13 3.94 -8.87
C GLU A 131 7.69 4.73 -10.13
N ALA A 132 8.30 5.89 -10.38
CA ALA A 132 8.04 6.69 -11.57
C ALA A 132 8.32 5.91 -12.85
N LEU A 133 9.45 5.22 -12.91
CA LEU A 133 9.80 4.37 -14.05
C LEU A 133 8.77 3.26 -14.27
N ASN A 134 8.29 2.60 -13.21
CA ASN A 134 7.27 1.57 -13.33
C ASN A 134 5.94 2.11 -13.86
N VAL A 135 5.49 3.28 -13.39
CA VAL A 135 4.26 3.93 -13.87
C VAL A 135 4.35 4.31 -15.35
N ILE A 136 5.53 4.78 -15.79
CA ILE A 136 5.74 5.33 -17.13
C ILE A 136 6.04 4.23 -18.14
N ALA A 137 6.93 3.30 -17.82
CA ALA A 137 7.50 2.36 -18.79
C ALA A 137 6.80 0.99 -18.82
N CYS A 138 6.10 0.59 -17.76
CA CYS A 138 5.46 -0.73 -17.69
C CYS A 138 3.97 -0.66 -18.02
N GLU A 139 3.41 -1.80 -18.43
CA GLU A 139 1.97 -1.99 -18.65
C GLU A 139 1.51 -3.36 -18.14
N GLY A 140 0.20 -3.59 -18.12
CA GLY A 140 -0.38 -4.89 -17.77
C GLY A 140 0.09 -5.40 -16.40
N TRP A 141 0.53 -6.66 -16.33
CA TRP A 141 1.01 -7.28 -15.08
C TRP A 141 2.32 -6.68 -14.56
N GLU A 142 3.16 -6.13 -15.44
CA GLU A 142 4.47 -5.58 -15.07
C GLU A 142 4.37 -4.20 -14.42
N ARG A 143 3.26 -3.48 -14.65
CA ARG A 143 2.96 -2.23 -13.95
C ARG A 143 2.38 -2.53 -12.57
N VAL A 144 3.19 -2.34 -11.55
CA VAL A 144 2.90 -2.60 -10.14
C VAL A 144 2.37 -1.35 -9.43
N GLU A 145 2.92 -0.17 -9.75
CA GLU A 145 2.49 1.09 -9.14
C GLU A 145 1.20 1.61 -9.77
N ARG A 146 0.12 1.55 -8.99
CA ARG A 146 -1.26 1.80 -9.45
C ARG A 146 -2.08 2.55 -8.39
N PRO A 147 -1.68 3.75 -7.96
CA PRO A 147 -2.46 4.47 -6.96
C PRO A 147 -3.83 4.85 -7.48
N GLU A 148 -4.77 4.91 -6.54
CA GLU A 148 -6.07 5.50 -6.78
C GLU A 148 -6.25 6.68 -5.85
N THR A 149 -7.14 7.59 -6.25
CA THR A 149 -7.50 8.72 -5.41
C THR A 149 -8.22 8.25 -4.14
N TYR A 150 -8.19 9.09 -3.10
CA TYR A 150 -8.97 8.88 -1.88
C TYR A 150 -10.44 8.55 -2.15
N LYS A 151 -11.06 9.25 -3.11
CA LYS A 151 -12.47 9.02 -3.46
C LYS A 151 -12.71 7.61 -3.98
N GLN A 152 -11.81 7.08 -4.80
CA GLN A 152 -11.93 5.73 -5.35
C GLN A 152 -11.75 4.68 -4.25
N TRP A 153 -10.70 4.81 -3.43
CA TRP A 153 -10.48 3.91 -2.29
C TRP A 153 -11.62 3.95 -1.27
N HIS A 154 -12.15 5.13 -0.98
CA HIS A 154 -13.29 5.30 -0.08
C HIS A 154 -14.54 4.59 -0.62
N VAL A 155 -14.84 4.73 -1.91
CA VAL A 155 -15.98 4.01 -2.53
C VAL A 155 -15.78 2.49 -2.48
N ARG A 156 -14.55 1.99 -2.71
CA ARG A 156 -14.26 0.56 -2.59
C ARG A 156 -14.46 0.06 -1.16
N ALA A 157 -13.90 0.77 -0.17
CA ALA A 157 -14.05 0.44 1.24
C ALA A 157 -15.53 0.37 1.67
N MET A 158 -16.33 1.39 1.31
CA MET A 158 -17.76 1.43 1.61
C MET A 158 -18.53 0.25 1.01
N ARG A 159 -18.16 -0.20 -0.20
CA ARG A 159 -18.79 -1.37 -0.83
C ARG A 159 -18.47 -2.68 -0.11
N SER A 160 -17.32 -2.74 0.56
CA SER A 160 -16.91 -3.88 1.39
C SER A 160 -17.40 -3.79 2.84
N GLY A 161 -18.17 -2.75 3.19
CA GLY A 161 -18.73 -2.57 4.53
C GLY A 161 -17.72 -2.05 5.56
N LEU A 162 -16.68 -1.35 5.12
CA LEU A 162 -15.63 -0.74 5.95
C LEU A 162 -15.82 0.78 6.12
#